data_AF-A0A924FN95-F1
#
_entry.id   AF-A0A924FN95-F1
#
_cell.length_a   1.000
_cell.length_b   1.000
_cell.length_c   1.000
_cell.angle_alpha   90.00
_cell.angle_beta   90.00
_cell.angle_gamma   90.00
#
_symmetry.space_group_name_H-M   'P 1'
#
loop_
_entity.id
_entity.type
_entity.pdbx_description
1 polymer ?
#
loop_
_entity_poly.entity_id
_entity_poly.type
_entity_poly.pdbx_seq_one_letter_code
_entity_poly.pdbx_strand_id
1 'polypeptide(L)'
;MPTLNGGGPVVLLMDETHWQERYFEHSPLDRCTMAEDLAAILAHAPRTVAVDFDLSPSLRPADAACQAALDTFLDRNAASLVLLSPIKVGTQRMIEQKRDWMLARCKAGGVFADGGLELSLGMVIDSLPSHDRMAEVVRQRAGSTICASIASTVGVARWLVRRDDDPANDAHGTAGSTDAGETSEPVAINFAHFQNLVHKVGIGQLNSSGIADWPQRDVFFGGDYGSAKEDRFGTPIGPLPGIAVHAARRVSLDHPVAELQPVAGFAADIMIAFVFSLGIAVFWSSYATFRISPSPAERQLASVMVVGFVCFYAVLVLLFFQLGTDLFAVGILIAPLVIAISMLVDGFITGPIAAILKLVRHEAEDPADHGEFKALLAVVVVLALILAVAHVQPLSLASVPIVIGAALLDRAAVKVLAIRGASRRLTAVTPWRGGVQLTMIVTAGFGITWWLLRTGAVAFSNIYTQGFFATLACIVAALTVGMVLPLGSHDAPVMPASERRLPLGGSDVPTATTPGPFIGISAVIVAILKKLIFWGAVFAALAFLSH
;
A
#
# COMPACT_ATOMS: atom_id res chain seq x y z
N MET A 1 22.11 -12.60 -5.75
CA MET A 1 20.69 -12.70 -6.14
C MET A 1 20.26 -14.14 -5.95
N PRO A 2 19.08 -14.44 -5.39
CA PRO A 2 18.62 -15.82 -5.26
C PRO A 2 18.57 -16.45 -6.65
N THR A 3 19.14 -17.65 -6.80
CA THR A 3 18.96 -18.48 -7.99
C THR A 3 17.49 -18.87 -8.04
N LEU A 4 16.73 -18.14 -8.83
CA LEU A 4 15.35 -18.48 -9.13
C LEU A 4 15.40 -19.81 -9.89
N ASN A 5 14.60 -20.80 -9.51
CA ASN A 5 14.42 -22.07 -10.24
C ASN A 5 13.01 -22.13 -10.84
N GLY A 6 12.34 -20.98 -10.96
CA GLY A 6 10.95 -20.91 -11.42
C GLY A 6 10.82 -21.34 -12.88
N GLY A 7 9.81 -22.16 -13.17
CA GLY A 7 9.44 -22.58 -14.54
C GLY A 7 8.71 -21.50 -15.36
N GLY A 8 8.73 -20.24 -14.93
CA GLY A 8 8.05 -19.12 -15.60
C GLY A 8 8.79 -18.56 -16.81
N PRO A 9 8.44 -17.37 -17.32
CA PRO A 9 9.20 -16.72 -18.37
C PRO A 9 10.55 -16.18 -17.89
N VAL A 10 11.48 -15.95 -18.83
CA VAL A 10 12.75 -15.26 -18.63
C VAL A 10 12.60 -13.82 -19.13
N VAL A 11 13.00 -12.85 -18.31
CA VAL A 11 13.10 -11.44 -18.71
C VAL A 11 14.56 -11.13 -18.99
N LEU A 12 14.88 -10.91 -20.25
CA LEU A 12 16.20 -10.55 -20.73
C LEU A 12 16.25 -9.04 -20.97
N LEU A 13 17.12 -8.36 -20.23
CA LEU A 13 17.24 -6.91 -20.28
C LEU A 13 18.52 -6.53 -21.02
N MET A 14 18.40 -5.58 -21.94
CA MET A 14 19.54 -4.77 -22.35
C MET A 14 19.73 -3.69 -21.29
N ASP A 15 20.80 -3.80 -20.51
CA ASP A 15 21.14 -2.80 -19.49
C ASP A 15 21.86 -1.60 -20.10
N GLU A 16 22.06 -0.57 -19.29
CA GLU A 16 22.76 0.66 -19.66
C GLU A 16 24.15 0.38 -20.24
N THR A 17 24.94 -0.45 -19.57
CA THR A 17 26.32 -0.76 -19.99
C THR A 17 26.34 -1.40 -21.35
N HIS A 18 25.46 -2.38 -21.59
CA HIS A 18 25.37 -3.05 -22.88
C HIS A 18 24.90 -2.11 -23.99
N TRP A 19 23.93 -1.23 -23.72
CA TRP A 19 23.49 -0.23 -24.69
C TRP A 19 24.60 0.77 -25.04
N GLN A 20 25.37 1.23 -24.05
CA GLN A 20 26.49 2.15 -24.27
C GLN A 20 27.64 1.50 -25.03
N GLU A 21 28.09 0.33 -24.59
CA GLU A 21 29.31 -0.29 -25.12
C GLU A 21 29.09 -1.01 -26.45
N ARG A 22 27.92 -1.65 -26.64
CA ARG A 22 27.64 -2.47 -27.82
C ARG A 22 26.82 -1.74 -28.88
N TYR A 23 25.92 -0.84 -28.46
CA TYR A 23 25.05 -0.09 -29.36
C TYR A 23 25.44 1.40 -29.49
N PHE A 24 26.48 1.85 -28.79
CA PHE A 24 27.00 3.22 -28.85
C PHE A 24 25.92 4.29 -28.63
N GLU A 25 24.97 4.01 -27.75
CA GLU A 25 23.84 4.88 -27.42
C GLU A 25 22.95 5.26 -28.62
N HIS A 26 22.98 4.48 -29.70
CA HIS A 26 22.20 4.79 -30.90
C HIS A 26 20.71 4.46 -30.73
N SER A 27 19.87 5.38 -31.23
CA SER A 27 18.44 5.15 -31.46
C SER A 27 18.08 5.60 -32.89
N PRO A 28 17.47 4.75 -33.73
CA PRO A 28 17.19 3.33 -33.48
C PRO A 28 18.47 2.50 -33.36
N LEU A 29 18.35 1.35 -32.70
CA LEU A 29 19.44 0.39 -32.45
C LEU A 29 20.04 -0.13 -33.77
N ASP A 30 21.35 -0.39 -33.77
CA ASP A 30 22.04 -1.00 -34.90
C ASP A 30 21.44 -2.36 -35.27
N ARG A 31 21.08 -2.52 -36.55
CA ARG A 31 20.34 -3.69 -37.04
C ARG A 31 21.21 -4.93 -37.20
N CYS A 32 22.51 -4.77 -37.45
CA CYS A 32 23.45 -5.88 -37.53
C CYS A 32 23.70 -6.43 -36.12
N THR A 33 24.02 -5.58 -35.15
CA THR A 33 24.19 -5.95 -33.74
C THR A 33 22.93 -6.60 -33.17
N MET A 34 21.74 -6.07 -33.46
CA MET A 34 20.47 -6.66 -33.03
C MET A 34 20.26 -8.08 -33.60
N ALA A 35 20.63 -8.31 -34.86
CA ALA A 35 20.55 -9.66 -35.45
C ALA A 35 21.50 -10.64 -34.75
N GLU A 36 22.71 -10.22 -34.37
CA GLU A 36 23.65 -11.03 -33.60
C GLU A 36 23.09 -11.38 -32.21
N ASP A 37 22.52 -10.40 -31.51
CA ASP A 37 21.99 -10.61 -30.15
C ASP A 37 20.78 -11.54 -30.18
N LEU A 38 19.87 -11.37 -31.15
CA LEU A 38 18.76 -12.30 -31.35
C LEU A 38 19.24 -13.71 -31.72
N ALA A 39 20.31 -13.83 -32.52
CA ALA A 39 20.92 -15.12 -32.83
C ALA A 39 21.49 -15.79 -31.58
N ALA A 40 22.16 -15.03 -30.70
CA ALA A 40 22.67 -15.53 -29.43
C ALA A 40 21.55 -16.01 -28.51
N ILE A 41 20.43 -15.28 -28.43
CA ILE A 41 19.25 -15.69 -27.65
C ILE A 41 18.65 -16.97 -28.23
N LEU A 42 18.44 -17.03 -29.55
CA LEU A 42 17.84 -18.18 -30.22
C LEU A 42 18.74 -19.42 -30.21
N ALA A 43 20.06 -19.28 -30.03
CA ALA A 43 20.98 -20.41 -29.86
C ALA A 43 20.68 -21.22 -28.59
N HIS A 44 20.00 -20.64 -27.60
CA HIS A 44 19.47 -21.35 -26.43
C HIS A 44 18.13 -22.07 -26.69
N ALA A 45 17.63 -22.00 -27.93
CA ALA A 45 16.40 -22.63 -28.41
C ALA A 45 15.12 -22.34 -27.58
N PRO A 46 14.88 -21.11 -27.09
CA PRO A 46 13.71 -20.81 -26.27
C PRO A 46 12.39 -21.13 -26.99
N ARG A 47 11.33 -21.38 -26.22
CA ARG A 47 9.98 -21.68 -26.78
C ARG A 47 9.48 -20.53 -27.64
N THR A 48 9.65 -19.30 -27.17
CA THR A 48 9.31 -18.07 -27.89
C THR A 48 10.16 -16.93 -27.36
N VAL A 49 10.56 -16.01 -28.24
CA VAL A 49 11.20 -14.74 -27.87
C VAL A 49 10.28 -13.60 -28.28
N ALA A 50 9.75 -12.89 -27.29
CA ALA A 50 9.07 -11.61 -27.48
C ALA A 50 10.10 -10.50 -27.50
N VAL A 51 10.12 -9.69 -28.56
CA VAL A 51 11.10 -8.63 -28.76
C VAL A 51 10.41 -7.28 -28.66
N ASP A 52 10.71 -6.55 -27.59
CA ASP A 52 10.16 -5.24 -27.25
C ASP A 52 11.10 -4.12 -27.71
N PHE A 53 11.37 -4.13 -29.01
CA PHE A 53 12.13 -3.10 -29.71
C PHE A 53 11.46 -2.84 -31.06
N ASP A 54 11.44 -1.58 -31.51
CA ASP A 54 11.04 -1.28 -32.88
C ASP A 54 12.14 -1.74 -33.86
N LEU A 55 11.91 -2.91 -34.47
CA LEU A 55 12.79 -3.51 -35.48
C LEU A 55 12.47 -3.07 -36.92
N SER A 56 11.47 -2.21 -37.10
CA SER A 56 11.06 -1.76 -38.43
C SER A 56 12.13 -0.87 -39.10
N PRO A 57 12.15 -0.78 -40.43
CA PRO A 57 13.15 0.00 -41.15
C PRO A 57 13.11 1.49 -40.80
N SER A 58 14.30 2.09 -40.70
CA SER A 58 14.46 3.54 -40.65
C SER A 58 14.61 4.11 -42.07
N LEU A 59 14.50 5.43 -42.24
CA LEU A 59 14.78 6.09 -43.53
C LEU A 59 16.27 6.22 -43.83
N ARG A 60 17.17 5.80 -42.93
CA ARG A 60 18.61 5.99 -43.08
C ARG A 60 19.16 4.98 -44.10
N PRO A 61 19.68 5.42 -45.26
CA PRO A 61 20.17 4.50 -46.29
C PRO A 61 21.36 3.67 -45.82
N ALA A 62 22.16 4.21 -44.89
CA ALA A 62 23.32 3.52 -44.30
C ALA A 62 22.95 2.19 -43.63
N ASP A 63 21.70 2.05 -43.16
CA ASP A 63 21.25 0.87 -42.43
C ASP A 63 20.66 -0.21 -43.38
N ALA A 64 20.55 0.04 -44.69
CA ALA A 64 19.78 -0.82 -45.59
C ALA A 64 20.30 -2.26 -45.68
N ALA A 65 21.63 -2.44 -45.73
CA ALA A 65 22.24 -3.77 -45.77
C ALA A 65 22.02 -4.53 -44.44
N CYS A 66 22.23 -3.87 -43.31
CA CYS A 66 21.97 -4.45 -41.99
C CYS A 66 20.48 -4.75 -41.77
N GLN A 67 19.58 -3.88 -42.24
CA GLN A 67 18.15 -4.10 -42.17
C GLN A 67 17.74 -5.32 -43.02
N ALA A 68 18.29 -5.49 -44.23
CA ALA A 68 18.00 -6.66 -45.06
C ALA A 68 18.50 -7.97 -44.43
N ALA A 69 19.66 -7.93 -43.77
CA ALA A 69 20.18 -9.06 -43.00
C ALA A 69 19.28 -9.39 -41.80
N LEU A 70 18.86 -8.38 -41.03
CA LEU A 70 17.92 -8.53 -39.93
C LEU A 70 16.57 -9.09 -40.43
N ASP A 71 15.98 -8.51 -41.48
CA ASP A 71 14.71 -8.98 -42.07
C ASP A 71 14.80 -10.45 -42.46
N THR A 72 15.89 -10.87 -43.12
CA THR A 72 16.13 -12.27 -43.48
C THR A 72 16.23 -13.17 -42.25
N PHE A 73 16.89 -12.69 -41.20
CA PHE A 73 17.00 -13.40 -39.94
C PHE A 73 15.63 -13.55 -39.25
N LEU A 74 14.83 -12.48 -39.21
CA LEU A 74 13.49 -12.50 -38.62
C LEU A 74 12.58 -13.48 -39.37
N ASP A 75 12.61 -13.46 -40.71
CA ASP A 75 11.78 -14.33 -41.55
C ASP A 75 12.13 -15.82 -41.36
N ARG A 76 13.43 -16.16 -41.25
CA ARG A 76 13.88 -17.55 -40.99
C ARG A 76 13.48 -18.06 -39.61
N ASN A 77 13.38 -17.18 -38.62
CA ASN A 77 13.10 -17.52 -37.23
C ASN A 77 11.67 -17.14 -36.80
N ALA A 78 10.80 -16.84 -37.77
CA ALA A 78 9.46 -16.31 -37.52
C ALA A 78 8.64 -17.15 -36.55
N ALA A 79 8.77 -18.48 -36.59
CA ALA A 79 8.07 -19.41 -35.72
C ALA A 79 8.40 -19.26 -34.22
N SER A 80 9.60 -18.75 -33.88
CA SER A 80 10.05 -18.58 -32.50
C SER A 80 9.98 -17.13 -32.03
N LEU A 81 9.67 -16.18 -32.91
CA LEU A 81 9.69 -14.75 -32.60
C LEU A 81 8.29 -14.17 -32.49
N VAL A 82 8.07 -13.28 -31.52
CA VAL A 82 6.93 -12.36 -31.44
C VAL A 82 7.51 -10.96 -31.48
N LEU A 83 7.12 -10.18 -32.50
CA LEU A 83 7.69 -8.86 -32.76
C LEU A 83 6.76 -7.77 -32.22
N LEU A 84 7.32 -6.75 -31.58
CA LEU A 84 6.58 -5.54 -31.26
C LEU A 84 6.06 -4.86 -32.54
N SER A 85 4.84 -4.36 -32.50
CA SER A 85 4.29 -3.52 -33.57
C SER A 85 5.15 -2.26 -33.76
N PRO A 86 5.44 -1.83 -35.00
CA PRO A 86 6.26 -0.65 -35.22
C PRO A 86 5.71 0.60 -34.54
N ILE A 87 6.60 1.51 -34.12
CA ILE A 87 6.20 2.82 -33.58
C ILE A 87 5.41 3.57 -34.65
N LYS A 88 4.30 4.19 -34.25
CA LYS A 88 3.44 4.99 -35.13
C LYS A 88 4.21 6.17 -35.72
N VAL A 89 3.96 6.47 -36.98
CA VAL A 89 4.65 7.52 -37.75
C VAL A 89 3.64 8.47 -38.41
N GLY A 90 4.06 9.72 -38.63
CA GLY A 90 3.18 10.77 -39.18
C GLY A 90 3.27 10.95 -40.70
N THR A 91 4.25 10.35 -41.38
CA THR A 91 4.44 10.55 -42.82
C THR A 91 3.96 9.36 -43.64
N GLN A 92 3.24 9.62 -44.73
CA GLN A 92 2.68 8.59 -45.61
C GLN A 92 3.75 7.61 -46.12
N ARG A 93 4.93 8.14 -46.50
CA ARG A 93 6.07 7.32 -46.93
C ARG A 93 6.51 6.31 -45.86
N MET A 94 6.58 6.72 -44.59
CA MET A 94 6.94 5.83 -43.49
C MET A 94 5.83 4.84 -43.16
N ILE A 95 4.56 5.27 -43.24
CA ILE A 95 3.40 4.39 -43.06
C ILE A 95 3.45 3.26 -44.08
N GLU A 96 3.65 3.59 -45.37
CA GLU A 96 3.76 2.62 -46.45
C GLU A 96 4.96 1.69 -46.26
N GLN A 97 6.15 2.23 -45.97
CA GLN A 97 7.35 1.42 -45.73
C GLN A 97 7.17 0.44 -44.57
N LYS A 98 6.64 0.89 -43.43
CA LYS A 98 6.40 0.03 -42.26
C LYS A 98 5.28 -0.99 -42.52
N ARG A 99 4.22 -0.61 -43.22
CA ARG A 99 3.14 -1.52 -43.62
C ARG A 99 3.67 -2.64 -44.50
N ASP A 100 4.41 -2.29 -45.53
CA ASP A 100 4.95 -3.26 -46.48
C ASP A 100 5.95 -4.19 -45.79
N TRP A 101 6.75 -3.65 -44.85
CA TRP A 101 7.63 -4.44 -44.00
C TRP A 101 6.86 -5.42 -43.09
N MET A 102 5.76 -5.00 -42.45
CA MET A 102 4.92 -5.88 -41.64
C MET A 102 4.28 -6.98 -42.50
N LEU A 103 3.71 -6.63 -43.66
CA LEU A 103 3.07 -7.58 -44.57
C LEU A 103 4.05 -8.66 -45.05
N ALA A 104 5.29 -8.29 -45.38
CA ALA A 104 6.33 -9.24 -45.78
C ALA A 104 6.65 -10.24 -44.66
N ARG A 105 6.78 -9.78 -43.41
CA ARG A 105 7.05 -10.62 -42.24
C ARG A 105 5.85 -11.50 -41.86
N CYS A 106 4.64 -10.96 -41.93
CA CYS A 106 3.41 -11.75 -41.79
C CYS A 106 3.35 -12.89 -42.82
N LYS A 107 3.75 -12.63 -44.07
CA LYS A 107 3.82 -13.66 -45.12
C LYS A 107 4.88 -14.73 -44.83
N ALA A 108 5.96 -14.38 -44.13
CA ALA A 108 6.98 -15.32 -43.67
C ALA A 108 6.55 -16.11 -42.40
N GLY A 109 5.35 -15.88 -41.88
CA GLY A 109 4.84 -16.52 -40.65
C GLY A 109 5.20 -15.77 -39.36
N GLY A 110 5.71 -14.54 -39.49
CA GLY A 110 5.97 -13.66 -38.35
C GLY A 110 4.66 -13.23 -37.68
N VAL A 111 4.73 -13.00 -36.37
CA VAL A 111 3.58 -12.57 -35.57
C VAL A 111 3.94 -11.27 -34.87
N PHE A 112 3.00 -10.31 -34.89
CA PHE A 112 3.14 -9.02 -34.22
C PHE A 112 2.30 -8.97 -32.96
N ALA A 113 2.77 -8.18 -31.99
CA ALA A 113 2.09 -7.88 -30.74
C ALA A 113 2.04 -6.37 -30.46
N ASP A 114 0.99 -5.94 -29.78
CA ASP A 114 0.83 -4.63 -29.20
C ASP A 114 1.56 -4.56 -27.84
N GLY A 115 2.51 -3.64 -27.72
CA GLY A 115 3.26 -3.35 -26.49
C GLY A 115 2.62 -2.29 -25.60
N GLY A 116 1.42 -1.79 -25.94
CA GLY A 116 0.72 -0.85 -25.06
C GLY A 116 0.42 -1.48 -23.70
N LEU A 117 0.59 -0.67 -22.65
CA LEU A 117 0.29 -1.00 -21.26
C LEU A 117 -0.76 -0.03 -20.73
N GLU A 118 -1.77 -0.57 -20.05
CA GLU A 118 -2.82 0.22 -19.43
C GLU A 118 -2.34 0.81 -18.09
N LEU A 119 -2.49 2.13 -17.94
CA LEU A 119 -2.20 2.84 -16.70
C LEU A 119 -3.50 3.16 -15.95
N SER A 120 -3.61 2.64 -14.74
CA SER A 120 -4.67 2.96 -13.79
C SER A 120 -4.06 3.71 -12.61
N LEU A 121 -4.52 4.95 -12.39
CA LEU A 121 -3.99 5.84 -11.33
C LEU A 121 -2.46 6.06 -11.41
N GLY A 122 -1.91 6.12 -12.63
CA GLY A 122 -0.47 6.31 -12.85
C GLY A 122 0.39 5.07 -12.62
N MET A 123 -0.22 3.89 -12.47
CA MET A 123 0.46 2.61 -12.30
C MET A 123 -0.13 1.54 -13.21
N VAL A 124 0.66 0.53 -13.55
CA VAL A 124 0.17 -0.67 -14.25
C VAL A 124 -0.21 -1.69 -13.18
N ILE A 125 -1.51 -1.88 -12.98
CA ILE A 125 -2.08 -2.77 -11.96
C ILE A 125 -2.99 -3.81 -12.62
N ASP A 126 -3.72 -3.37 -13.63
CA ASP A 126 -4.68 -4.12 -14.42
C ASP A 126 -4.28 -4.12 -15.89
N SER A 127 -4.91 -5.02 -16.63
CA SER A 127 -4.78 -5.11 -18.08
C SER A 127 -6.12 -5.40 -18.70
N LEU A 128 -6.39 -4.79 -19.86
CA LEU A 128 -7.58 -5.13 -20.64
C LEU A 128 -7.25 -6.37 -21.49
N PRO A 129 -8.00 -7.48 -21.35
CA PRO A 129 -7.83 -8.65 -22.19
C PRO A 129 -7.94 -8.26 -23.67
N SER A 130 -6.91 -8.59 -24.45
CA SER A 130 -6.91 -8.37 -25.90
C SER A 130 -6.02 -9.40 -26.57
N HIS A 131 -6.48 -9.94 -27.70
CA HIS A 131 -5.77 -10.97 -28.45
C HIS A 131 -4.47 -10.49 -29.08
N ASP A 132 -4.30 -9.17 -29.24
CA ASP A 132 -3.13 -8.57 -29.87
C ASP A 132 -2.03 -8.19 -28.88
N ARG A 133 -2.31 -8.20 -27.57
CA ARG A 133 -1.37 -7.80 -26.53
C ARG A 133 -0.22 -8.80 -26.41
N MET A 134 0.99 -8.30 -26.13
CA MET A 134 2.21 -9.12 -26.14
C MET A 134 2.14 -10.39 -25.30
N ALA A 135 1.58 -10.33 -24.09
CA ALA A 135 1.46 -11.49 -23.22
C ALA A 135 0.56 -12.59 -23.81
N GLU A 136 -0.57 -12.18 -24.40
CA GLU A 136 -1.56 -13.05 -25.03
C GLU A 136 -1.01 -13.67 -26.31
N VAL A 137 -0.32 -12.89 -27.13
CA VAL A 137 0.33 -13.38 -28.36
C VAL A 137 1.46 -14.37 -28.03
N VAL A 138 2.24 -14.14 -26.98
CA VAL A 138 3.25 -15.11 -26.53
C VAL A 138 2.59 -16.41 -26.06
N ARG A 139 1.49 -16.33 -25.30
CA ARG A 139 0.75 -17.51 -24.84
C ARG A 139 0.06 -18.26 -25.98
N GLN A 140 -0.54 -17.54 -26.91
CA GLN A 140 -1.43 -18.04 -27.95
C GLN A 140 -1.06 -17.39 -29.29
N ARG A 141 0.11 -17.71 -29.84
CA ARG A 141 0.66 -17.12 -31.09
C ARG A 141 -0.35 -16.94 -32.23
N ALA A 142 -1.28 -17.89 -32.39
CA ALA A 142 -2.29 -17.87 -33.44
C ALA A 142 -3.44 -16.86 -33.22
N GLY A 143 -3.50 -16.19 -32.07
CA GLY A 143 -4.57 -15.26 -31.71
C GLY A 143 -4.39 -13.83 -32.22
N SER A 144 -3.17 -13.44 -32.63
CA SER A 144 -2.92 -12.07 -33.10
C SER A 144 -3.67 -11.77 -34.40
N THR A 145 -4.43 -10.69 -34.40
CA THR A 145 -5.18 -10.18 -35.56
C THR A 145 -4.41 -9.10 -36.31
N ILE A 146 -3.24 -8.68 -35.80
CA ILE A 146 -2.44 -7.59 -36.39
C ILE A 146 -2.09 -7.87 -37.86
N CYS A 147 -1.62 -9.08 -38.17
CA CYS A 147 -1.26 -9.45 -39.55
C CYS A 147 -2.45 -9.46 -40.51
N ALA A 148 -3.65 -9.79 -40.05
CA ALA A 148 -4.86 -9.73 -40.88
C ALA A 148 -5.34 -8.28 -41.06
N SER A 149 -5.30 -7.49 -39.98
CA SER A 149 -5.81 -6.11 -39.98
C SER A 149 -4.90 -5.15 -40.75
N ILE A 150 -3.57 -5.34 -40.75
CA ILE A 150 -2.61 -4.42 -41.38
C ILE A 150 -2.74 -4.31 -42.91
N ALA A 151 -3.44 -5.26 -43.55
CA ALA A 151 -3.78 -5.18 -44.98
C ALA A 151 -4.91 -4.17 -45.28
N SER A 152 -5.68 -3.77 -44.27
CA SER A 152 -6.80 -2.84 -44.40
C SER A 152 -6.40 -1.41 -44.05
N THR A 153 -7.11 -0.42 -44.60
CA THR A 153 -6.93 1.00 -44.25
C THR A 153 -7.17 1.27 -42.77
N VAL A 154 -8.16 0.59 -42.16
CA VAL A 154 -8.48 0.72 -40.74
C VAL A 154 -7.33 0.18 -39.87
N GLY A 155 -6.79 -0.99 -40.20
CA GLY A 155 -5.65 -1.55 -39.45
C GLY A 155 -4.37 -0.74 -39.63
N VAL A 156 -4.09 -0.22 -40.83
CA VAL A 156 -2.97 0.73 -41.03
C VAL A 156 -3.13 1.96 -40.14
N ALA A 157 -4.34 2.54 -40.09
CA ALA A 157 -4.63 3.68 -39.23
C ALA A 157 -4.45 3.35 -37.74
N ARG A 158 -4.86 2.14 -37.31
CA ARG A 158 -4.72 1.69 -35.92
C ARG A 158 -3.27 1.48 -35.51
N TRP A 159 -2.48 0.79 -36.34
CA TRP A 159 -1.16 0.29 -35.95
C TRP A 159 0.00 1.21 -36.36
N LEU A 160 -0.13 2.00 -37.42
CA LEU A 160 1.01 2.74 -37.99
C LEU A 160 0.84 4.26 -38.02
N VAL A 161 -0.39 4.78 -37.99
CA VAL A 161 -0.62 6.23 -38.11
C VAL A 161 -0.56 6.89 -36.75
N ARG A 162 0.34 7.87 -36.60
CA ARG A 162 0.35 8.77 -35.44
C ARG A 162 -0.84 9.74 -35.58
N ARG A 163 -1.72 9.77 -34.59
CA ARG A 163 -2.81 10.76 -34.52
C ARG A 163 -2.33 11.97 -33.71
N ASP A 164 -2.28 13.15 -34.33
CA ASP A 164 -1.84 14.38 -33.65
C ASP A 164 -2.81 14.80 -32.53
N ASP A 165 -4.07 14.39 -32.62
CA ASP A 165 -5.14 14.70 -31.66
C ASP A 165 -5.25 13.67 -30.53
N ASP A 166 -4.37 12.68 -30.48
CA ASP A 166 -4.38 11.66 -29.45
C ASP A 166 -3.51 12.13 -28.29
N PRO A 167 -4.06 12.72 -27.21
CA PRO A 167 -3.29 13.09 -26.03
C PRO A 167 -2.60 11.88 -25.40
N ALA A 168 -2.94 10.65 -25.79
CA ALA A 168 -2.21 9.44 -25.42
C ALA A 168 -0.83 9.30 -26.10
N ASN A 169 -0.48 10.17 -27.06
CA ASN A 169 0.90 10.30 -27.57
C ASN A 169 1.84 11.00 -26.57
N ASP A 170 1.31 11.60 -25.51
CA ASP A 170 2.10 12.05 -24.37
C ASP A 170 2.28 10.86 -23.40
N ALA A 171 3.24 10.00 -23.74
CA ALA A 171 3.90 8.96 -22.94
C ALA A 171 3.06 7.82 -22.30
N HIS A 172 1.74 7.94 -22.12
CA HIS A 172 1.01 7.08 -21.17
C HIS A 172 -0.32 6.49 -21.68
N GLY A 173 -0.43 6.28 -23.01
CA GLY A 173 -0.97 5.04 -23.55
C GLY A 173 -2.35 4.53 -23.09
N THR A 174 -3.29 5.37 -22.65
CA THR A 174 -4.70 4.96 -22.56
C THR A 174 -5.33 5.01 -23.95
N ALA A 175 -4.81 4.21 -24.88
CA ALA A 175 -5.47 3.98 -26.15
C ALA A 175 -6.71 3.13 -25.86
N GLY A 176 -7.79 3.82 -25.45
CA GLY A 176 -9.12 3.25 -25.44
C GLY A 176 -9.45 2.84 -26.86
N SER A 177 -9.17 1.59 -27.22
CA SER A 177 -9.63 1.02 -28.47
C SER A 177 -11.15 1.05 -28.41
N THR A 178 -11.74 2.03 -29.10
CA THR A 178 -13.19 2.13 -29.32
C THR A 178 -13.68 1.05 -30.29
N ASP A 179 -13.08 -0.14 -30.29
CA ASP A 179 -13.75 -1.34 -30.78
C ASP A 179 -14.86 -1.64 -29.77
N ALA A 180 -15.96 -0.91 -29.95
CA ALA A 180 -17.07 -0.70 -29.05
C ALA A 180 -17.94 -1.96 -28.82
N GLY A 181 -17.37 -3.16 -28.96
CA GLY A 181 -18.09 -4.43 -28.85
C GLY A 181 -17.68 -5.29 -27.66
N GLU A 182 -16.48 -5.13 -27.11
CA GLU A 182 -15.97 -6.01 -26.06
C GLU A 182 -15.73 -5.20 -24.79
N THR A 183 -16.76 -5.14 -23.93
CA THR A 183 -16.61 -4.70 -22.54
C THR A 183 -15.87 -5.78 -21.76
N SER A 184 -14.61 -6.00 -22.09
CA SER A 184 -13.74 -6.88 -21.32
C SER A 184 -13.43 -6.18 -20.00
N GLU A 185 -13.82 -6.81 -18.89
CA GLU A 185 -13.49 -6.29 -17.58
C GLU A 185 -11.97 -6.29 -17.40
N PRO A 186 -11.39 -5.22 -16.80
CA PRO A 186 -9.96 -5.16 -16.53
C PRO A 186 -9.58 -6.30 -15.58
N VAL A 187 -8.49 -6.99 -15.90
CA VAL A 187 -7.97 -8.12 -15.12
C VAL A 187 -6.69 -7.70 -14.41
N ALA A 188 -6.65 -7.91 -13.09
CA ALA A 188 -5.48 -7.58 -12.27
C ALA A 188 -4.24 -8.43 -12.66
N ILE A 189 -3.08 -7.78 -12.68
CA ILE A 189 -1.79 -8.42 -12.92
C ILE A 189 -1.24 -8.99 -11.61
N ASN A 190 -0.95 -10.29 -11.60
CA ASN A 190 -0.41 -11.04 -10.47
C ASN A 190 1.11 -10.83 -10.31
N PHE A 191 1.48 -9.62 -9.86
CA PHE A 191 2.88 -9.27 -9.59
C PHE A 191 3.53 -10.12 -8.48
N ALA A 192 2.75 -10.62 -7.52
CA ALA A 192 3.24 -11.50 -6.47
C ALA A 192 3.78 -12.82 -7.04
N HIS A 193 3.02 -13.45 -7.94
CA HIS A 193 3.48 -14.68 -8.58
C HIS A 193 4.63 -14.43 -9.57
N PHE A 194 4.60 -13.30 -10.27
CA PHE A 194 5.69 -12.87 -11.14
C PHE A 194 7.05 -12.80 -10.43
N GLN A 195 7.13 -12.21 -9.22
CA GLN A 195 8.38 -12.12 -8.46
C GLN A 195 9.00 -13.48 -8.14
N ASN A 196 8.18 -14.50 -7.95
CA ASN A 196 8.63 -15.83 -7.57
C ASN A 196 9.05 -16.68 -8.77
N LEU A 197 8.51 -16.40 -9.96
CA LEU A 197 8.70 -17.24 -11.15
C LEU A 197 9.70 -16.71 -12.17
N VAL A 198 9.90 -15.38 -12.22
CA VAL A 198 10.62 -14.76 -13.34
C VAL A 198 12.08 -14.55 -13.04
N HIS A 199 12.91 -14.97 -13.99
CA HIS A 199 14.36 -14.79 -13.94
C HIS A 199 14.73 -13.56 -14.74
N LYS A 200 15.42 -12.62 -14.11
CA LYS A 200 15.94 -11.42 -14.77
C LYS A 200 17.41 -11.61 -15.09
N VAL A 201 17.78 -11.45 -16.35
CA VAL A 201 19.14 -11.64 -16.84
C VAL A 201 19.52 -10.48 -17.74
N GLY A 202 20.74 -9.95 -17.59
CA GLY A 202 21.29 -9.00 -18.55
C GLY A 202 21.75 -9.72 -19.81
N ILE A 203 21.53 -9.15 -20.99
CA ILE A 203 21.97 -9.72 -22.28
C ILE A 203 23.47 -10.05 -22.30
N GLY A 204 24.31 -9.23 -21.65
CA GLY A 204 25.75 -9.50 -21.48
C GLY A 204 26.09 -10.71 -20.62
N GLN A 205 25.11 -11.30 -19.93
CA GLN A 205 25.24 -12.44 -19.02
C GLN A 205 24.58 -13.72 -19.55
N LEU A 206 24.16 -13.78 -20.82
CA LEU A 206 23.50 -14.95 -21.41
C LEU A 206 24.21 -16.28 -21.08
N ASN A 207 25.54 -16.32 -21.29
CA ASN A 207 26.35 -17.52 -21.09
C ASN A 207 26.61 -17.88 -19.62
N SER A 208 26.53 -16.92 -18.70
CA SER A 208 26.84 -17.11 -17.27
C SER A 208 25.59 -17.25 -16.40
N SER A 209 24.41 -16.97 -16.95
CA SER A 209 23.15 -16.89 -16.20
C SER A 209 22.66 -18.21 -15.60
N GLY A 210 23.19 -19.36 -16.04
CA GLY A 210 22.86 -20.67 -15.49
C GLY A 210 21.37 -21.02 -15.59
N ILE A 211 20.63 -20.41 -16.51
CA ILE A 211 19.21 -20.70 -16.70
C ILE A 211 19.08 -22.15 -17.18
N ALA A 212 18.58 -23.01 -16.30
CA ALA A 212 18.16 -24.35 -16.67
C ALA A 212 16.94 -24.28 -17.61
N ASP A 213 16.90 -25.17 -18.59
CA ASP A 213 15.73 -25.43 -19.44
C ASP A 213 15.24 -24.26 -20.31
N TRP A 214 16.15 -23.47 -20.90
CA TRP A 214 15.80 -22.51 -21.96
C TRP A 214 14.78 -23.04 -22.98
N PRO A 215 14.88 -24.29 -23.49
CA PRO A 215 14.01 -24.74 -24.57
C PRO A 215 12.51 -24.73 -24.29
N GLN A 216 12.10 -24.68 -23.03
CA GLN A 216 10.68 -24.72 -22.64
C GLN A 216 10.13 -23.36 -22.21
N ARG A 217 10.96 -22.30 -22.23
CA ARG A 217 10.63 -21.00 -21.62
C ARG A 217 10.35 -19.94 -22.66
N ASP A 218 9.40 -19.07 -22.32
CA ASP A 218 9.19 -17.82 -23.05
C ASP A 218 10.24 -16.80 -22.58
N VAL A 219 10.86 -16.10 -23.52
CA VAL A 219 11.85 -15.05 -23.28
C VAL A 219 11.26 -13.72 -23.69
N PHE A 220 11.31 -12.74 -22.79
CA PHE A 220 10.89 -11.37 -23.02
C PHE A 220 12.15 -10.51 -23.08
N PHE A 221 12.50 -10.02 -24.27
CA PHE A 221 13.72 -9.26 -24.54
C PHE A 221 13.40 -7.79 -24.80
N GLY A 222 13.91 -6.90 -23.97
CA GLY A 222 13.63 -5.45 -24.04
C GLY A 222 14.69 -4.61 -23.32
N GLY A 223 14.51 -3.29 -23.32
CA GLY A 223 15.47 -2.33 -22.76
C GLY A 223 15.24 -1.96 -21.30
N ASP A 224 16.33 -1.68 -20.58
CA ASP A 224 16.35 -0.96 -19.29
C ASP A 224 17.56 0.00 -19.25
N TYR A 225 17.58 0.97 -20.17
CA TYR A 225 18.70 1.89 -20.42
C TYR A 225 18.25 3.30 -20.83
N GLY A 226 19.14 4.29 -20.74
CA GLY A 226 18.99 5.61 -21.34
C GLY A 226 17.67 6.31 -20.99
N SER A 227 17.03 6.93 -22.00
CA SER A 227 15.69 7.49 -21.89
C SER A 227 14.60 6.42 -21.70
N ALA A 228 14.91 5.14 -21.97
CA ALA A 228 14.00 4.03 -21.63
C ALA A 228 13.88 3.80 -20.11
N LYS A 229 14.68 4.49 -19.27
CA LYS A 229 14.37 4.61 -17.83
C LYS A 229 13.11 5.42 -17.56
N GLU A 230 12.70 6.29 -18.48
CA GLU A 230 11.40 6.96 -18.47
C GLU A 230 10.27 5.99 -18.85
N ASP A 231 10.60 4.89 -19.54
CA ASP A 231 9.69 3.77 -19.86
C ASP A 231 9.63 2.72 -18.73
N ARG A 232 9.89 3.17 -17.51
CA ARG A 232 9.64 2.40 -16.29
C ARG A 232 8.24 2.72 -15.80
N PHE A 233 7.45 1.68 -15.67
CA PHE A 233 6.07 1.78 -15.22
C PHE A 233 6.00 1.59 -13.72
N GLY A 234 5.26 2.46 -13.03
CA GLY A 234 4.91 2.25 -11.63
C GLY A 234 4.09 0.97 -11.51
N THR A 235 4.51 0.04 -10.64
CA THR A 235 3.73 -1.18 -10.34
C THR A 235 3.62 -1.35 -8.82
N PRO A 236 2.72 -2.21 -8.31
CA PRO A 236 2.60 -2.48 -6.88
C PRO A 236 3.90 -2.96 -6.21
N ILE A 237 4.83 -3.52 -6.99
CA ILE A 237 6.12 -4.03 -6.52
C ILE A 237 7.31 -3.11 -6.84
N GLY A 238 7.02 -1.85 -7.19
CA GLY A 238 8.00 -0.85 -7.59
C GLY A 238 8.06 -0.62 -9.10
N PRO A 239 8.90 0.33 -9.56
CA PRO A 239 9.03 0.62 -10.98
C PRO A 239 9.65 -0.57 -11.73
N LEU A 240 9.04 -0.98 -12.84
CA LEU A 240 9.51 -2.07 -13.70
C LEU A 240 9.66 -1.59 -15.16
N PRO A 241 10.66 -2.09 -15.91
CA PRO A 241 10.72 -1.82 -17.35
C PRO A 241 9.51 -2.45 -18.06
N GLY A 242 9.01 -1.84 -19.14
CA GLY A 242 7.82 -2.29 -19.88
C GLY A 242 7.83 -3.79 -20.21
N ILE A 243 8.96 -4.30 -20.69
CA ILE A 243 9.13 -5.72 -20.99
C ILE A 243 8.94 -6.67 -19.80
N ALA A 244 9.32 -6.23 -18.59
CA ALA A 244 9.07 -7.00 -17.37
C ALA A 244 7.58 -7.00 -16.99
N VAL A 245 6.87 -5.91 -17.29
CA VAL A 245 5.42 -5.82 -17.10
C VAL A 245 4.68 -6.74 -18.08
N HIS A 246 5.12 -6.83 -19.35
CA HIS A 246 4.59 -7.81 -20.30
C HIS A 246 4.80 -9.25 -19.83
N ALA A 247 5.98 -9.57 -19.28
CA ALA A 247 6.22 -10.88 -18.68
C ALA A 247 5.35 -11.13 -17.44
N ALA A 248 5.10 -10.12 -16.59
CA ALA A 248 4.19 -10.21 -15.46
C ALA A 248 2.74 -10.49 -15.90
N ARG A 249 2.28 -9.81 -16.95
CA ARG A 249 0.98 -10.08 -17.58
C ARG A 249 0.92 -11.51 -18.11
N ARG A 250 1.97 -11.99 -18.78
CA ARG A 250 2.06 -13.38 -19.25
C ARG A 250 1.94 -14.39 -18.11
N VAL A 251 2.57 -14.15 -16.97
CA VAL A 251 2.43 -15.00 -15.77
C VAL A 251 0.99 -14.96 -15.25
N SER A 252 0.37 -13.78 -15.24
CA SER A 252 -1.00 -13.57 -14.75
C SER A 252 -2.05 -14.30 -15.59
N LEU A 253 -1.78 -14.51 -16.88
CA LEU A 253 -2.63 -15.30 -17.77
C LEU A 253 -2.70 -16.79 -17.39
N ASP A 254 -1.67 -17.33 -16.73
CA ASP A 254 -1.64 -18.71 -16.23
C ASP A 254 -2.00 -18.79 -14.74
N HIS A 255 -1.77 -17.69 -14.01
CA HIS A 255 -1.99 -17.55 -12.58
C HIS A 255 -2.81 -16.28 -12.29
N PRO A 256 -4.10 -16.25 -12.66
CA PRO A 256 -4.94 -15.08 -12.44
C PRO A 256 -5.03 -14.75 -10.95
N VAL A 257 -5.16 -13.46 -10.62
CA VAL A 257 -5.50 -13.05 -9.26
C VAL A 257 -6.89 -13.60 -8.96
N ALA A 258 -6.99 -14.45 -7.95
CA ALA A 258 -8.26 -14.99 -7.52
C ALA A 258 -9.04 -13.90 -6.78
N GLU A 259 -10.07 -13.38 -7.42
CA GLU A 259 -11.06 -12.58 -6.71
C GLU A 259 -11.76 -13.48 -5.69
N LEU A 260 -11.86 -12.99 -4.45
CA LEU A 260 -12.69 -13.64 -3.46
C LEU A 260 -14.10 -13.72 -4.01
N GLN A 261 -14.75 -14.88 -3.88
CA GLN A 261 -16.18 -14.97 -4.17
C GLN A 261 -16.90 -13.82 -3.45
N PRO A 262 -17.81 -13.10 -4.10
CA PRO A 262 -18.42 -11.90 -3.51
C PRO A 262 -18.98 -12.13 -2.11
N VAL A 263 -19.54 -13.31 -1.85
CA VAL A 263 -20.04 -13.73 -0.53
C VAL A 263 -18.92 -13.89 0.49
N ALA A 264 -17.79 -14.50 0.11
CA ALA A 264 -16.63 -14.67 0.99
C ALA A 264 -15.94 -13.33 1.27
N GLY A 265 -15.80 -12.47 0.25
CA GLY A 265 -15.30 -11.10 0.42
C GLY A 265 -16.19 -10.30 1.37
N PHE A 266 -17.50 -10.32 1.14
CA PHE A 266 -18.47 -9.67 2.03
C PHE A 266 -18.43 -10.23 3.47
N ALA A 267 -18.32 -11.54 3.63
CA ALA A 267 -18.19 -12.17 4.95
C ALA A 267 -16.89 -11.76 5.66
N ALA A 268 -15.78 -11.67 4.92
CA ALA A 268 -14.51 -11.17 5.43
C ALA A 268 -14.64 -9.70 5.86
N ASP A 269 -15.27 -8.86 5.05
CA ASP A 269 -15.50 -7.44 5.36
C ASP A 269 -16.38 -7.26 6.60
N ILE A 270 -17.47 -8.03 6.73
CA ILE A 270 -18.30 -8.06 7.95
C ILE A 270 -17.48 -8.47 9.16
N MET A 271 -16.67 -9.53 9.04
CA MET A 271 -15.85 -10.02 10.14
C MET A 271 -14.82 -8.98 10.57
N ILE A 272 -14.14 -8.33 9.61
CA ILE A 272 -13.18 -7.24 9.86
C ILE A 272 -13.91 -6.09 10.57
N ALA A 273 -15.01 -5.61 10.00
CA ALA A 273 -15.83 -4.53 10.56
C ALA A 273 -16.32 -4.87 11.98
N PHE A 274 -16.76 -6.11 12.22
CA PHE A 274 -17.19 -6.58 13.53
C PHE A 274 -16.05 -6.53 14.55
N VAL A 275 -14.84 -6.99 14.20
CA VAL A 275 -13.67 -6.94 15.09
C VAL A 275 -13.30 -5.49 15.42
N PHE A 276 -13.29 -4.58 14.43
CA PHE A 276 -13.05 -3.15 14.66
C PHE A 276 -14.12 -2.55 15.58
N SER A 277 -15.40 -2.76 15.27
CA SER A 277 -16.54 -2.23 16.03
C SER A 277 -16.55 -2.71 17.47
N LEU A 278 -16.27 -4.00 17.69
CA LEU A 278 -16.18 -4.60 19.01
C LEU A 278 -15.07 -3.94 19.84
N GLY A 279 -13.88 -3.76 19.25
CA GLY A 279 -12.77 -3.06 19.88
C GLY A 279 -13.15 -1.62 20.26
N ILE A 280 -13.70 -0.86 19.31
CA ILE A 280 -14.15 0.53 19.50
C ILE A 280 -15.16 0.61 20.66
N ALA A 281 -16.18 -0.25 20.69
CA ALA A 281 -17.20 -0.26 21.72
C ALA A 281 -16.63 -0.55 23.13
N VAL A 282 -15.68 -1.48 23.23
CA VAL A 282 -15.02 -1.82 24.51
C VAL A 282 -14.22 -0.63 25.05
N PHE A 283 -13.42 0.00 24.21
CA PHE A 283 -12.61 1.14 24.61
C PHE A 283 -13.47 2.33 25.03
N TRP A 284 -14.50 2.67 24.25
CA TRP A 284 -15.34 3.83 24.56
C TRP A 284 -16.27 3.62 25.75
N SER A 285 -16.81 2.42 25.94
CA SER A 285 -17.61 2.12 27.14
C SER A 285 -16.76 2.18 28.41
N SER A 286 -15.53 1.66 28.35
CA SER A 286 -14.58 1.74 29.46
C SER A 286 -14.16 3.18 29.74
N TYR A 287 -13.81 3.93 28.68
CA TYR A 287 -13.49 5.35 28.76
C TYR A 287 -14.61 6.15 29.42
N ALA A 288 -15.85 5.99 28.97
CA ALA A 288 -16.98 6.76 29.48
C ALA A 288 -17.25 6.44 30.96
N THR A 289 -17.16 5.15 31.34
CA THR A 289 -17.26 4.71 32.75
C THR A 289 -16.21 5.40 33.63
N PHE A 290 -14.94 5.36 33.22
CA PHE A 290 -13.85 5.98 33.97
C PHE A 290 -13.91 7.51 33.99
N ARG A 291 -14.45 8.11 32.93
CA ARG A 291 -14.55 9.57 32.81
C ARG A 291 -15.61 10.17 33.74
N ILE A 292 -16.72 9.47 33.93
CA ILE A 292 -17.85 9.90 34.78
C ILE A 292 -17.58 9.55 36.26
N SER A 293 -16.68 8.62 36.54
CA SER A 293 -16.35 8.21 37.90
C SER A 293 -15.96 9.37 38.83
N PRO A 294 -16.44 9.38 40.08
CA PRO A 294 -16.06 10.40 41.06
C PRO A 294 -14.56 10.32 41.42
N SER A 295 -13.93 9.15 41.27
CA SER A 295 -12.53 8.94 41.62
C SER A 295 -11.58 9.71 40.68
N PRO A 296 -10.67 10.55 41.21
CA PRO A 296 -9.70 11.27 40.38
C PRO A 296 -8.71 10.32 39.68
N ALA A 297 -8.42 9.15 40.28
CA ALA A 297 -7.55 8.13 39.69
C ALA A 297 -8.20 7.48 38.46
N GLU A 298 -9.50 7.19 38.52
CA GLU A 298 -10.23 6.63 37.38
C GLU A 298 -10.34 7.65 36.25
N ARG A 299 -10.52 8.94 36.56
CA ARG A 299 -10.52 10.00 35.56
C ARG A 299 -9.17 10.13 34.83
N GLN A 300 -8.04 9.86 35.49
CA GLN A 300 -6.73 9.77 34.83
C GLN A 300 -6.62 8.51 33.95
N LEU A 301 -7.16 7.38 34.42
CA LEU A 301 -7.20 6.15 33.65
C LEU A 301 -8.00 6.31 32.34
N ALA A 302 -9.03 7.17 32.32
CA ALA A 302 -9.77 7.51 31.09
C ALA A 302 -8.84 8.07 30.00
N SER A 303 -7.87 8.93 30.34
CA SER A 303 -6.89 9.43 29.37
C SER A 303 -5.99 8.30 28.85
N VAL A 304 -5.54 7.41 29.73
CA VAL A 304 -4.75 6.22 29.36
C VAL A 304 -5.54 5.32 28.40
N MET A 305 -6.86 5.19 28.58
CA MET A 305 -7.72 4.42 27.67
C MET A 305 -7.75 4.98 26.24
N VAL A 306 -7.66 6.30 26.07
CA VAL A 306 -7.59 6.91 24.72
C VAL A 306 -6.26 6.55 24.03
N VAL A 307 -5.13 6.58 24.74
CA VAL A 307 -3.85 6.10 24.18
C VAL A 307 -3.93 4.62 23.85
N GLY A 308 -4.46 3.83 24.79
CA GLY A 308 -4.65 2.39 24.61
C GLY A 308 -5.49 2.09 23.38
N PHE A 309 -6.55 2.86 23.14
CA PHE A 309 -7.38 2.74 21.94
C PHE A 309 -6.60 3.04 20.66
N VAL A 310 -5.84 4.14 20.61
CA VAL A 310 -5.03 4.48 19.43
C VAL A 310 -4.00 3.38 19.14
N CYS A 311 -3.34 2.86 20.18
CA CYS A 311 -2.38 1.76 20.05
C CYS A 311 -3.06 0.47 19.57
N PHE A 312 -4.18 0.11 20.18
CA PHE A 312 -4.98 -1.05 19.78
C PHE A 312 -5.40 -0.95 18.31
N TYR A 313 -5.93 0.21 17.91
CA TYR A 313 -6.38 0.47 16.56
C TYR A 313 -5.21 0.39 15.56
N ALA A 314 -4.06 0.99 15.89
CA ALA A 314 -2.85 0.91 15.07
C ALA A 314 -2.37 -0.54 14.87
N VAL A 315 -2.36 -1.33 15.94
CA VAL A 315 -2.02 -2.76 15.88
C VAL A 315 -3.02 -3.51 15.00
N LEU A 316 -4.32 -3.25 15.14
CA LEU A 316 -5.35 -3.90 14.35
C LEU A 316 -5.19 -3.59 12.84
N VAL A 317 -4.92 -2.33 12.50
CA VAL A 317 -4.64 -1.92 11.11
C VAL A 317 -3.44 -2.67 10.56
N LEU A 318 -2.34 -2.75 11.32
CA LEU A 318 -1.14 -3.48 10.90
C LEU A 318 -1.40 -4.97 10.68
N LEU A 319 -2.19 -5.59 11.55
CA LEU A 319 -2.52 -7.00 11.43
C LEU A 319 -3.38 -7.29 10.20
N PHE A 320 -4.42 -6.50 9.98
CA PHE A 320 -5.24 -6.67 8.79
C PHE A 320 -4.48 -6.32 7.51
N PHE A 321 -3.55 -5.36 7.58
CA PHE A 321 -2.69 -5.04 6.46
C PHE A 321 -1.70 -6.17 6.13
N GLN A 322 -1.07 -6.77 7.16
CA GLN A 322 -0.23 -7.95 7.01
C GLN A 322 -1.04 -9.11 6.43
N LEU A 323 -2.23 -9.38 6.97
CA LEU A 323 -3.14 -10.38 6.43
C LEU A 323 -3.47 -10.11 4.96
N GLY A 324 -3.72 -8.85 4.59
CA GLY A 324 -3.95 -8.46 3.21
C GLY A 324 -2.75 -8.70 2.30
N THR A 325 -1.53 -8.47 2.78
CA THR A 325 -0.30 -8.75 2.03
C THR A 325 -0.07 -10.25 1.88
N ASP A 326 -0.29 -11.03 2.95
CA ASP A 326 -0.15 -12.49 2.92
C ASP A 326 -1.18 -13.12 1.98
N LEU A 327 -2.43 -12.64 2.00
CA LEU A 327 -3.46 -13.06 1.05
C LEU A 327 -3.11 -12.66 -0.38
N PHE A 328 -2.59 -11.44 -0.59
CA PHE A 328 -2.16 -10.97 -1.91
C PHE A 328 -1.02 -11.80 -2.47
N ALA A 329 -0.10 -12.28 -1.63
CA ALA A 329 0.98 -13.17 -2.04
C ALA A 329 0.48 -14.51 -2.62
N VAL A 330 -0.73 -14.93 -2.22
CA VAL A 330 -1.44 -16.12 -2.75
C VAL A 330 -2.42 -15.74 -3.87
N GLY A 331 -2.42 -14.48 -4.31
CA GLY A 331 -3.28 -13.97 -5.37
C GLY A 331 -4.69 -13.61 -4.89
N ILE A 332 -4.91 -13.36 -3.60
CA ILE A 332 -6.19 -12.92 -3.05
C ILE A 332 -6.11 -11.45 -2.69
N LEU A 333 -6.92 -10.61 -3.33
CA LEU A 333 -6.95 -9.17 -3.05
C LEU A 333 -8.00 -8.83 -2.00
N ILE A 334 -7.59 -8.20 -0.89
CA ILE A 334 -8.49 -7.55 0.08
C ILE A 334 -8.05 -6.11 0.34
N ALA A 335 -8.99 -5.22 0.64
CA ALA A 335 -8.74 -3.79 0.87
C ALA A 335 -9.04 -3.36 2.34
N PRO A 336 -8.35 -3.94 3.34
CA PRO A 336 -8.66 -3.72 4.76
C PRO A 336 -8.49 -2.26 5.20
N LEU A 337 -7.64 -1.49 4.51
CA LEU A 337 -7.33 -0.11 4.86
C LEU A 337 -8.55 0.82 4.70
N VAL A 338 -9.37 0.64 3.67
CA VAL A 338 -10.56 1.47 3.43
C VAL A 338 -11.59 1.26 4.55
N ILE A 339 -11.80 -0.01 4.92
CA ILE A 339 -12.68 -0.40 6.03
C ILE A 339 -12.16 0.19 7.34
N ALA A 340 -10.85 0.05 7.59
CA ALA A 340 -10.21 0.62 8.75
C ALA A 340 -10.46 2.13 8.82
N ILE A 341 -10.11 2.90 7.79
CA ILE A 341 -10.27 4.36 7.77
C ILE A 341 -11.73 4.77 8.03
N SER A 342 -12.70 4.09 7.40
CA SER A 342 -14.12 4.35 7.64
C SER A 342 -14.50 4.12 9.11
N MET A 343 -14.06 3.00 9.70
CA MET A 343 -14.31 2.65 11.09
C MET A 343 -13.57 3.57 12.08
N LEU A 344 -12.41 4.11 11.71
CA LEU A 344 -11.68 5.08 12.52
C LEU A 344 -12.51 6.36 12.67
N VAL A 345 -12.98 6.89 11.54
CA VAL A 345 -13.74 8.14 11.49
C VAL A 345 -15.03 7.99 12.29
N ASP A 346 -15.79 6.93 12.06
CA ASP A 346 -17.03 6.68 12.81
C ASP A 346 -16.73 6.44 14.30
N GLY A 347 -15.78 5.55 14.61
CA GLY A 347 -15.40 5.22 15.97
C GLY A 347 -14.91 6.40 16.80
N PHE A 348 -14.17 7.34 16.22
CA PHE A 348 -13.70 8.53 16.94
C PHE A 348 -14.78 9.61 17.10
N ILE A 349 -15.65 9.78 16.12
CA ILE A 349 -16.63 10.87 16.12
C ILE A 349 -17.90 10.46 16.89
N THR A 350 -18.49 9.31 16.55
CA THR A 350 -19.79 8.90 17.08
C THR A 350 -19.66 8.07 18.37
N GLY A 351 -18.58 7.28 18.49
CA GLY A 351 -18.33 6.38 19.62
C GLY A 351 -18.42 7.03 21.00
N PRO A 352 -17.68 8.12 21.29
CA PRO A 352 -17.71 8.76 22.60
C PRO A 352 -19.10 9.30 22.97
N ILE A 353 -19.80 9.87 21.99
CA ILE A 353 -21.14 10.47 22.17
C ILE A 353 -22.14 9.37 22.51
N ALA A 354 -22.15 8.28 21.73
CA ALA A 354 -23.04 7.15 21.95
C ALA A 354 -22.82 6.49 23.32
N ALA A 355 -21.56 6.32 23.74
CA ALA A 355 -21.21 5.73 25.03
C ALA A 355 -21.69 6.59 26.22
N ILE A 356 -21.51 7.91 26.15
CA ILE A 356 -21.97 8.83 27.20
C ILE A 356 -23.50 8.86 27.27
N LEU A 357 -24.18 8.98 26.12
CA LEU A 357 -25.65 8.96 26.07
C LEU A 357 -26.23 7.67 26.64
N LYS A 358 -25.59 6.52 26.37
CA LYS A 358 -26.02 5.23 26.92
C LYS A 358 -25.89 5.18 28.45
N LEU A 359 -24.83 5.75 29.02
CA LEU A 359 -24.66 5.84 30.47
C LEU A 359 -25.68 6.77 31.12
N VAL A 360 -25.95 7.93 30.52
CA VAL A 360 -26.98 8.86 31.01
C VAL A 360 -28.37 8.22 30.98
N ARG A 361 -28.67 7.42 29.94
CA ARG A 361 -29.93 6.68 29.86
C ARG A 361 -29.99 5.52 30.87
N HIS A 362 -28.90 4.78 31.08
CA HIS A 362 -28.86 3.70 32.07
C HIS A 362 -28.89 4.18 33.51
N GLU A 363 -28.42 5.38 33.84
CA GLU A 363 -28.66 5.94 35.18
C GLU A 363 -30.15 6.19 35.46
N ALA A 364 -30.98 6.24 34.40
CA ALA A 364 -32.44 6.34 34.52
C ALA A 364 -33.15 4.98 34.58
N GLU A 365 -32.47 3.86 34.30
CA GLU A 365 -33.06 2.52 34.23
C GLU A 365 -32.28 1.53 35.14
N ASP A 366 -32.96 0.92 36.10
CA ASP A 366 -32.47 0.12 37.24
C ASP A 366 -31.18 -0.72 36.97
N PRO A 367 -30.14 -0.67 37.85
CA PRO A 367 -28.81 -1.21 37.57
C PRO A 367 -28.71 -2.68 37.97
N ALA A 368 -29.24 -3.58 37.15
CA ALA A 368 -29.07 -5.02 37.34
C ALA A 368 -28.26 -5.67 36.18
N ASP A 369 -27.02 -6.01 36.53
CA ASP A 369 -26.30 -7.21 36.08
C ASP A 369 -25.68 -7.26 34.67
N HIS A 370 -24.50 -6.66 34.47
CA HIS A 370 -23.68 -6.80 33.24
C HIS A 370 -22.19 -7.14 33.50
N GLY A 371 -21.86 -7.71 34.65
CA GLY A 371 -20.46 -8.02 35.02
C GLY A 371 -19.80 -9.11 34.16
N GLU A 372 -20.58 -10.10 33.72
CA GLU A 372 -20.04 -11.31 33.07
C GLU A 372 -19.64 -11.09 31.61
N PHE A 373 -20.38 -10.27 30.87
CA PHE A 373 -20.08 -9.99 29.45
C PHE A 373 -18.74 -9.26 29.25
N LYS A 374 -18.40 -8.34 30.16
CA LYS A 374 -17.12 -7.59 30.11
C LYS A 374 -15.90 -8.49 30.34
N ALA A 375 -16.03 -9.51 31.20
CA ALA A 375 -14.95 -10.43 31.51
C ALA A 375 -14.65 -11.40 30.35
N LEU A 376 -15.70 -11.98 29.74
CA LEU A 376 -15.55 -12.86 28.58
C LEU A 376 -14.92 -12.11 27.39
N LEU A 377 -15.33 -10.87 27.16
CA LEU A 377 -14.88 -10.07 26.04
C LEU A 377 -13.42 -9.62 26.17
N ALA A 378 -12.98 -9.26 27.39
CA ALA A 378 -11.58 -8.94 27.66
C ALA A 378 -10.64 -10.14 27.39
N VAL A 379 -11.09 -11.37 27.71
CA VAL A 379 -10.34 -12.60 27.43
C VAL A 379 -10.20 -12.83 25.91
N VAL A 380 -11.28 -12.64 25.15
CA VAL A 380 -11.27 -12.79 23.67
C VAL A 380 -10.32 -11.78 23.02
N VAL A 381 -10.36 -10.50 23.44
CA VAL A 381 -9.48 -9.45 22.89
C VAL A 381 -8.01 -9.72 23.20
N VAL A 382 -7.69 -10.16 24.43
CA VAL A 382 -6.31 -10.52 24.82
C VAL A 382 -5.82 -11.73 24.05
N LEU A 383 -6.64 -12.77 23.87
CA LEU A 383 -6.30 -13.94 23.05
C LEU A 383 -6.06 -13.58 21.59
N ALA A 384 -6.90 -12.71 21.01
CA ALA A 384 -6.73 -12.22 19.65
C ALA A 384 -5.43 -11.42 19.50
N LEU A 385 -5.09 -10.56 20.46
CA LEU A 385 -3.82 -9.82 20.49
C LEU A 385 -2.59 -10.74 20.65
N ILE A 386 -2.67 -11.78 21.47
CA ILE A 386 -1.58 -12.75 21.64
C ILE A 386 -1.36 -13.55 20.35
N LEU A 387 -2.43 -14.05 19.74
CA LEU A 387 -2.37 -14.79 18.47
C LEU A 387 -1.81 -13.92 17.34
N ALA A 388 -2.25 -12.67 17.28
CA ALA A 388 -1.78 -11.68 16.33
C ALA A 388 -0.27 -11.38 16.49
N VAL A 389 0.18 -11.12 17.72
CA VAL A 389 1.58 -10.87 18.03
C VAL A 389 2.44 -12.09 17.70
N ALA A 390 1.95 -13.30 17.97
CA ALA A 390 2.63 -14.55 17.64
C ALA A 390 2.74 -14.82 16.12
N HIS A 391 1.89 -14.21 15.29
CA HIS A 391 1.91 -14.42 13.84
C HIS A 391 2.84 -13.45 13.09
N VAL A 392 3.02 -12.22 13.59
CA VAL A 392 3.77 -11.15 12.90
C VAL A 392 5.30 -11.27 13.06
N GLN A 393 5.77 -12.08 14.00
CA GLN A 393 7.19 -12.39 14.21
C GLN A 393 7.31 -13.84 14.67
N PRO A 394 8.36 -14.60 14.30
CA PRO A 394 8.79 -15.74 15.09
C PRO A 394 9.37 -15.21 16.41
N LEU A 395 8.50 -14.73 17.30
CA LEU A 395 8.87 -14.42 18.66
C LEU A 395 9.38 -15.72 19.27
N SER A 396 10.66 -15.75 19.62
CA SER A 396 11.18 -16.84 20.44
C SER A 396 10.27 -16.94 21.67
N LEU A 397 9.79 -18.16 21.95
CA LEU A 397 8.88 -18.49 23.06
C LEU A 397 9.35 -17.95 24.42
N ALA A 398 10.61 -17.52 24.53
CA ALA A 398 11.22 -16.88 25.70
C ALA A 398 10.62 -15.51 26.09
N SER A 399 9.93 -14.80 25.17
CA SER A 399 9.41 -13.44 25.43
C SER A 399 7.96 -13.41 25.96
N VAL A 400 7.18 -14.45 25.70
CA VAL A 400 5.78 -14.60 26.17
C VAL A 400 5.68 -14.66 27.72
N PRO A 401 6.57 -15.39 28.45
CA PRO A 401 6.56 -15.41 29.90
C PRO A 401 6.84 -14.04 30.54
N ILE A 402 7.56 -13.16 29.85
CA ILE A 402 7.93 -11.83 30.36
C ILE A 402 6.70 -10.90 30.34
N VAL A 403 5.92 -10.93 29.25
CA VAL A 403 4.69 -10.14 29.12
C VAL A 403 3.60 -10.65 30.05
N ILE A 404 3.41 -11.97 30.12
CA ILE A 404 2.46 -12.60 31.06
C ILE A 404 2.92 -12.35 32.51
N GLY A 405 4.21 -12.46 32.79
CA GLY A 405 4.80 -12.18 34.09
C GLY A 405 4.58 -10.73 34.54
N ALA A 406 4.76 -9.76 33.64
CA ALA A 406 4.51 -8.35 33.93
C ALA A 406 3.04 -8.06 34.23
N ALA A 407 2.10 -8.63 33.46
CA ALA A 407 0.66 -8.47 33.68
C ALA A 407 0.18 -9.14 34.98
N LEU A 408 0.75 -10.30 35.33
CA LEU A 408 0.47 -10.99 36.59
C LEU A 408 1.09 -10.27 37.79
N LEU A 409 2.30 -9.71 37.65
CA LEU A 409 2.95 -8.88 38.67
C LEU A 409 2.16 -7.60 38.95
N ASP A 410 1.59 -6.96 37.92
CA ASP A 410 0.74 -5.78 38.09
C ASP A 410 -0.55 -6.12 38.86
N ARG A 411 -1.24 -7.21 38.50
CA ARG A 411 -2.42 -7.67 39.26
C ARG A 411 -2.07 -8.15 40.67
N ALA A 412 -0.91 -8.77 40.88
CA ALA A 412 -0.43 -9.16 42.19
C ALA A 412 -0.09 -7.93 43.05
N ALA A 413 0.53 -6.89 42.47
CA ALA A 413 0.83 -5.64 43.14
C ALA A 413 -0.44 -4.91 43.59
N VAL A 414 -1.48 -4.87 42.75
CA VAL A 414 -2.78 -4.30 43.10
C VAL A 414 -3.45 -5.07 44.24
N LYS A 415 -3.39 -6.41 44.25
CA LYS A 415 -3.94 -7.23 45.35
C LYS A 415 -3.13 -7.11 46.65
N VAL A 416 -1.81 -7.07 46.57
CA VAL A 416 -0.93 -6.89 47.75
C VAL A 416 -1.11 -5.50 48.37
N LEU A 417 -1.35 -4.47 47.54
CA LEU A 417 -1.67 -3.12 48.01
C LEU A 417 -3.08 -3.03 48.61
N ALA A 418 -4.05 -3.77 48.07
CA ALA A 418 -5.39 -3.87 48.66
C ALA A 418 -5.36 -4.55 50.04
N ILE A 419 -4.50 -5.55 50.24
CA ILE A 419 -4.30 -6.23 51.54
C ILE A 419 -3.57 -5.32 52.55
N ARG A 420 -2.68 -4.43 52.09
CA ARG A 420 -2.02 -3.42 52.94
C ARG A 420 -2.86 -2.18 53.25
N GLY A 421 -4.02 -2.02 52.59
CA GLY A 421 -4.98 -0.93 52.82
C GLY A 421 -5.64 -0.90 54.21
N ALA A 422 -5.39 -1.91 55.05
CA ALA A 422 -5.80 -1.89 56.46
C ALA A 422 -4.85 -1.08 57.37
N SER A 423 -3.72 -0.58 56.87
CA SER A 423 -2.76 0.23 57.63
C SER A 423 -2.86 1.71 57.26
N ARG A 424 -3.67 2.47 58.03
CA ARG A 424 -3.76 3.93 57.94
C ARG A 424 -2.52 4.59 58.55
N ARG A 425 -1.74 5.28 57.72
CA ARG A 425 -0.96 6.53 57.95
C ARG A 425 0.36 6.46 57.18
N LEU A 426 0.38 6.99 55.96
CA LEU A 426 1.58 7.48 55.30
C LEU A 426 1.16 8.54 54.28
N THR A 427 0.96 9.76 54.80
CA THR A 427 0.86 10.99 54.02
C THR A 427 2.26 11.43 53.61
N ALA A 428 2.78 10.81 52.56
CA ALA A 428 3.87 11.35 51.75
C ALA A 428 3.74 10.71 50.36
N VAL A 429 3.04 11.38 49.46
CA VAL A 429 2.99 10.98 48.05
C VAL A 429 4.38 11.23 47.47
N THR A 430 5.18 10.16 47.41
CA THR A 430 6.55 10.23 46.88
C THR A 430 6.54 10.59 45.38
N PRO A 431 7.40 11.51 44.92
CA PRO A 431 7.54 11.92 43.50
C PRO A 431 7.91 10.78 42.54
N TRP A 432 8.25 9.61 43.09
CA TRP A 432 8.61 8.41 42.37
C TRP A 432 7.48 7.84 41.50
N ARG A 433 6.20 7.98 41.89
CA ARG A 433 5.05 7.49 41.10
C ARG A 433 4.85 8.26 39.80
N GLY A 434 5.06 9.59 39.82
CA GLY A 434 4.97 10.42 38.62
C GLY A 434 6.11 10.15 37.65
N GLY A 435 7.33 9.94 38.17
CA GLY A 435 8.49 9.58 37.35
C GLY A 435 8.32 8.26 36.60
N VAL A 436 7.87 7.20 37.28
CA VAL A 436 7.71 5.87 36.65
C VAL A 436 6.62 5.87 35.57
N GLN A 437 5.48 6.53 35.80
CA GLN A 437 4.42 6.66 34.79
C GLN A 437 4.89 7.46 33.58
N LEU A 438 5.60 8.57 33.81
CA LEU A 438 6.17 9.38 32.74
C LEU A 438 7.17 8.59 31.89
N THR A 439 8.09 7.87 32.53
CA THR A 439 9.08 7.06 31.82
C THR A 439 8.41 5.93 31.03
N MET A 440 7.42 5.23 31.58
CA MET A 440 6.67 4.20 30.83
C MET A 440 5.96 4.77 29.60
N ILE A 441 5.28 5.92 29.74
CA ILE A 441 4.54 6.56 28.66
C ILE A 441 5.51 7.03 27.55
N VAL A 442 6.62 7.67 27.91
CA VAL A 442 7.62 8.14 26.93
C VAL A 442 8.32 6.97 26.24
N THR A 443 8.69 5.92 26.98
CA THR A 443 9.40 4.76 26.42
C THR A 443 8.47 3.94 25.50
N ALA A 444 7.21 3.76 25.89
CA ALA A 444 6.20 3.11 25.04
C ALA A 444 5.90 3.93 23.78
N GLY A 445 5.75 5.26 23.91
CA GLY A 445 5.56 6.16 22.77
C GLY A 445 6.72 6.08 21.77
N PHE A 446 7.96 6.21 22.25
CA PHE A 446 9.15 6.13 21.40
C PHE A 446 9.33 4.74 20.76
N GLY A 447 9.08 3.68 21.52
CA GLY A 447 9.16 2.30 21.03
C GLY A 447 8.13 2.01 19.94
N ILE A 448 6.88 2.44 20.13
CA ILE A 448 5.80 2.28 19.15
C ILE A 448 6.08 3.13 17.91
N THR A 449 6.46 4.40 18.06
CA THR A 449 6.82 5.27 16.93
C THR A 449 7.98 4.71 16.12
N TRP A 450 9.05 4.26 16.78
CA TRP A 450 10.19 3.65 16.10
C TRP A 450 9.83 2.33 15.43
N TRP A 451 9.01 1.50 16.08
CA TRP A 451 8.53 0.24 15.50
C TRP A 451 7.63 0.49 14.28
N LEU A 452 6.69 1.43 14.34
CA LEU A 452 5.85 1.82 13.20
C LEU A 452 6.70 2.31 12.02
N LEU A 453 7.69 3.16 12.27
CA LEU A 453 8.58 3.68 11.23
C LEU A 453 9.46 2.59 10.62
N ARG A 454 10.04 1.70 11.46
CA ARG A 454 10.91 0.62 10.98
C ARG A 454 10.12 -0.45 10.23
N THR A 455 8.96 -0.85 10.75
CA THR A 455 8.12 -1.85 10.09
C THR A 455 7.57 -1.28 8.78
N GLY A 456 7.17 -0.01 8.77
CA GLY A 456 6.82 0.73 7.55
C GLY A 456 7.94 0.74 6.51
N ALA A 457 9.18 1.03 6.92
CA ALA A 457 10.33 1.11 6.02
C ALA A 457 10.83 -0.25 5.50
N VAL A 458 10.75 -1.30 6.32
CA VAL A 458 11.23 -2.65 5.96
C VAL A 458 10.20 -3.38 5.09
N ALA A 459 8.92 -3.21 5.37
CA ALA A 459 7.87 -3.91 4.63
C ALA A 459 7.41 -3.15 3.38
N PHE A 460 7.62 -1.84 3.28
CA PHE A 460 7.05 -1.03 2.20
C PHE A 460 8.04 -0.03 1.60
N SER A 461 8.26 -0.15 0.28
CA SER A 461 8.96 0.86 -0.53
C SER A 461 8.04 1.98 -1.03
N ASN A 462 6.73 1.85 -0.82
CA ASN A 462 5.74 2.82 -1.28
C ASN A 462 5.65 4.01 -0.32
N ILE A 463 5.88 5.21 -0.85
CA ILE A 463 5.90 6.48 -0.12
C ILE A 463 4.57 6.78 0.61
N TYR A 464 3.43 6.36 0.04
CA TYR A 464 2.12 6.60 0.64
C TYR A 464 1.90 5.77 1.92
N THR A 465 2.35 4.51 1.91
CA THR A 465 2.27 3.64 3.09
C THR A 465 3.22 4.12 4.18
N GLN A 466 4.43 4.55 3.80
CA GLN A 466 5.38 5.17 4.73
C GLN A 466 4.81 6.46 5.35
N GLY A 467 4.19 7.32 4.54
CA GLY A 467 3.55 8.55 5.00
C GLY A 467 2.35 8.29 5.93
N PHE A 468 1.52 7.27 5.67
CA PHE A 468 0.46 6.86 6.60
C PHE A 468 1.02 6.47 7.97
N PHE A 469 2.04 5.59 8.01
CA PHE A 469 2.64 5.15 9.27
C PHE A 469 3.40 6.27 9.99
N ALA A 470 4.04 7.18 9.26
CA ALA A 470 4.64 8.38 9.82
C ALA A 470 3.57 9.29 10.45
N THR A 471 2.45 9.50 9.78
CA THR A 471 1.31 10.28 10.29
C THR A 471 0.74 9.66 11.55
N LEU A 472 0.50 8.35 11.53
CA LEU A 472 0.01 7.60 12.69
C LEU A 472 0.99 7.71 13.87
N ALA A 473 2.29 7.59 13.62
CA ALA A 473 3.33 7.75 14.62
C ALA A 473 3.34 9.17 15.21
N CYS A 474 3.17 10.20 14.38
CA CYS A 474 3.05 11.60 14.82
C CYS A 474 1.81 11.83 15.69
N ILE A 475 0.66 11.26 15.31
CA ILE A 475 -0.59 11.34 16.09
C ILE A 475 -0.39 10.69 17.46
N VAL A 476 0.19 9.48 17.50
CA VAL A 476 0.51 8.78 18.75
C VAL A 476 1.44 9.63 19.61
N ALA A 477 2.52 10.18 19.04
CA ALA A 477 3.46 11.02 19.78
C ALA A 477 2.79 12.28 20.34
N ALA A 478 1.98 12.98 19.55
CA ALA A 478 1.27 14.19 19.97
C ALA A 478 0.28 13.92 21.11
N LEU A 479 -0.49 12.83 21.02
CA LEU A 479 -1.41 12.40 22.06
C LEU A 479 -0.66 12.03 23.36
N THR A 480 0.48 11.37 23.23
CA THR A 480 1.35 10.97 24.34
C THR A 480 1.91 12.19 25.08
N VAL A 481 2.45 13.17 24.35
CA VAL A 481 2.98 14.42 24.91
C VAL A 481 1.86 15.25 25.57
N GLY A 482 0.67 15.28 24.96
CA GLY A 482 -0.49 15.99 25.50
C GLY A 482 -0.97 15.49 26.87
N MET A 483 -0.70 14.22 27.22
CA MET A 483 -1.04 13.64 28.52
C MET A 483 0.06 13.81 29.58
N VAL A 484 1.29 13.98 29.15
CA VAL A 484 2.47 14.17 30.02
C VAL A 484 2.52 15.57 30.60
N LEU A 485 2.05 16.58 29.86
CA LEU A 485 2.01 17.95 30.37
C LEU A 485 0.93 18.03 31.45
N PRO A 486 1.31 18.24 32.74
CA PRO A 486 0.33 18.35 33.81
C PRO A 486 -0.65 19.46 33.43
N LEU A 487 -1.94 19.13 33.45
CA LEU A 487 -2.99 20.13 33.62
C LEU A 487 -2.63 20.82 34.94
N GLY A 488 -1.97 21.98 34.85
CA GLY A 488 -1.59 22.75 36.01
C GLY A 488 -2.81 22.81 36.93
N SER A 489 -2.66 22.28 38.14
CA SER A 489 -3.68 22.40 39.16
C SER A 489 -3.79 23.89 39.48
N HIS A 490 -4.60 24.59 38.69
CA HIS A 490 -5.24 25.78 39.20
C HIS A 490 -6.17 25.27 40.28
N ASP A 491 -5.65 25.28 41.50
CA ASP A 491 -6.45 25.31 42.70
C ASP A 491 -7.39 26.50 42.53
N ALA A 492 -8.55 26.25 41.93
CA ALA A 492 -9.66 27.19 42.00
C ALA A 492 -9.88 27.39 43.50
N PRO A 493 -9.81 28.64 44.01
CA PRO A 493 -9.95 28.89 45.42
C PRO A 493 -11.24 28.24 45.87
N VAL A 494 -11.12 27.26 46.76
CA VAL A 494 -12.26 26.61 47.39
C VAL A 494 -12.97 27.71 48.16
N MET A 495 -14.06 28.22 47.58
CA MET A 495 -14.96 29.14 48.27
C MET A 495 -15.36 28.46 49.59
N PRO A 496 -15.02 29.06 50.75
CA PRO A 496 -15.32 28.47 52.03
C PRO A 496 -16.83 28.27 52.16
N ALA A 497 -17.24 27.15 52.73
CA ALA A 497 -18.64 26.75 52.90
C ALA A 497 -19.50 27.74 53.73
N SER A 498 -18.90 28.81 54.27
CA SER A 498 -19.57 29.88 55.02
C SER A 498 -20.38 30.84 54.15
N GLU A 499 -20.22 30.88 52.82
CA GLU A 499 -20.97 31.80 51.94
C GLU A 499 -22.25 31.22 51.31
N ARG A 500 -22.66 29.99 51.64
CA ARG A 500 -23.95 29.42 51.19
C ARG A 500 -25.16 29.80 52.05
N ARG A 501 -25.16 30.98 52.69
CA ARG A 501 -26.40 31.54 53.27
C ARG A 501 -26.86 32.69 52.39
N LEU A 502 -27.92 32.43 51.62
CA LEU A 502 -28.72 33.47 50.97
C LEU A 502 -29.21 34.47 52.02
N PRO A 503 -28.82 35.76 51.95
CA PRO A 503 -29.44 36.79 52.76
C PRO A 503 -30.81 37.11 52.16
N LEU A 504 -31.86 36.64 52.81
CA LEU A 504 -33.20 37.19 52.61
C LEU A 504 -33.28 38.48 53.42
N GLY A 505 -33.21 39.61 52.73
CA GLY A 505 -33.59 40.92 53.25
C GLY A 505 -32.42 41.80 53.70
N GLY A 506 -32.21 42.91 52.99
CA GLY A 506 -31.26 43.95 53.38
C GLY A 506 -30.67 44.63 52.16
N SER A 507 -31.33 45.70 51.72
CA SER A 507 -30.84 46.65 50.73
C SER A 507 -29.56 47.33 51.22
N ASP A 508 -28.41 46.84 50.78
CA ASP A 508 -27.19 47.64 50.65
C ASP A 508 -26.35 47.02 49.53
N VAL A 509 -25.98 47.84 48.56
CA VAL A 509 -25.21 47.47 47.37
C VAL A 509 -23.72 47.57 47.70
N PRO A 510 -22.95 46.46 47.76
CA PRO A 510 -21.51 46.53 47.65
C PRO A 510 -21.15 46.50 46.16
N THR A 511 -20.40 47.49 45.71
CA THR A 511 -19.72 47.51 44.42
C THR A 511 -18.67 46.39 44.39
N ALA A 512 -19.10 45.21 43.94
CA ALA A 512 -18.21 44.09 43.67
C ALA A 512 -17.34 44.42 42.46
N THR A 513 -16.03 44.47 42.69
CA THR A 513 -15.00 44.46 41.65
C THR A 513 -15.14 43.19 40.82
N THR A 514 -15.50 43.37 39.54
CA THR A 514 -15.59 42.28 38.57
C THR A 514 -14.22 41.63 38.38
N PRO A 515 -14.06 40.31 38.60
CA PRO A 515 -12.85 39.61 38.17
C PRO A 515 -12.77 39.69 36.64
N GLY A 516 -11.69 40.28 36.14
CA GLY A 516 -11.54 40.61 34.73
C GLY A 516 -11.63 39.39 33.80
N PRO A 517 -12.13 39.58 32.56
CA PRO A 517 -12.37 38.51 31.57
C PRO A 517 -11.10 37.80 31.05
N PHE A 518 -9.91 38.13 31.56
CA PHE A 518 -8.63 37.65 31.03
C PHE A 518 -8.33 36.18 31.32
N ILE A 519 -8.88 35.59 32.38
CA ILE A 519 -8.56 34.21 32.77
C ILE A 519 -9.27 33.19 31.86
N GLY A 520 -10.50 33.46 31.42
CA GLY A 520 -11.24 32.60 30.49
C GLY A 520 -10.68 32.59 29.07
N ILE A 521 -10.13 33.73 28.61
CA ILE A 521 -9.55 33.85 27.27
C ILE A 521 -8.29 32.98 27.12
N SER A 522 -7.45 32.87 28.15
CA SER A 522 -6.22 32.07 28.08
C SER A 522 -6.46 30.56 27.90
N ALA A 523 -7.44 29.99 28.61
CA ALA A 523 -7.78 28.58 28.51
C ALA A 523 -8.42 28.23 27.16
N VAL A 524 -9.25 29.13 26.63
CA VAL A 524 -9.85 29.00 25.30
C VAL A 524 -8.77 29.11 24.21
N ILE A 525 -7.83 30.05 24.34
CA ILE A 525 -6.70 30.19 23.41
C ILE A 525 -5.82 28.94 23.43
N VAL A 526 -5.49 28.39 24.60
CA VAL A 526 -4.67 27.16 24.69
C VAL A 526 -5.39 25.95 24.10
N ALA A 527 -6.71 25.83 24.29
CA ALA A 527 -7.50 24.76 23.68
C ALA A 527 -7.60 24.91 22.14
N ILE A 528 -7.74 26.15 21.65
CA ILE A 528 -7.73 26.47 20.21
C ILE A 528 -6.34 26.19 19.62
N LEU A 529 -5.26 26.59 20.30
CA LEU A 529 -3.89 26.33 19.85
C LEU A 529 -3.61 24.82 19.77
N LYS A 530 -4.04 24.04 20.77
CA LYS A 530 -3.90 22.56 20.74
C LYS A 530 -4.65 21.93 19.57
N LYS A 531 -5.86 22.41 19.26
CA LYS A 531 -6.62 21.96 18.09
C LYS A 531 -5.94 22.40 16.79
N LEU A 532 -5.44 23.63 16.71
CA LEU A 532 -4.74 24.14 15.52
C LEU A 532 -3.41 23.43 15.27
N ILE A 533 -2.65 23.07 16.31
CA ILE A 533 -1.40 22.31 16.18
C ILE A 533 -1.72 20.87 15.74
N PHE A 534 -2.74 20.24 16.31
CA PHE A 534 -3.19 18.92 15.89
C PHE A 534 -3.64 18.91 14.41
N TRP A 535 -4.54 19.82 14.03
CA TRP A 535 -5.00 19.93 12.66
C TRP A 535 -3.91 20.38 11.71
N GLY A 536 -3.00 21.27 12.13
CA GLY A 536 -1.83 21.68 11.35
C GLY A 536 -0.88 20.53 11.08
N ALA A 537 -0.62 19.67 12.06
CA ALA A 537 0.18 18.45 11.87
C ALA A 537 -0.52 17.44 10.95
N VAL A 538 -1.85 17.29 11.06
CA VAL A 538 -2.65 16.45 10.17
C VAL A 538 -2.63 16.99 8.74
N PHE A 539 -2.83 18.30 8.53
CA PHE A 539 -2.80 18.93 7.21
C PHE A 539 -1.40 18.92 6.60
N ALA A 540 -0.34 19.12 7.39
CA ALA A 540 1.04 19.00 6.91
C ALA A 540 1.36 17.57 6.47
N ALA A 541 0.88 16.57 7.22
CA ALA A 541 1.02 15.16 6.85
C ALA A 541 0.21 14.80 5.58
N LEU A 542 -1.01 15.31 5.45
CA LEU A 542 -1.83 15.14 4.24
C LEU A 542 -1.25 15.87 3.02
N ALA A 543 -0.67 17.06 3.20
CA ALA A 543 0.01 17.80 2.14
C ALA A 543 1.30 17.07 1.69
N PHE A 544 2.05 16.51 2.64
CA PHE A 544 3.22 15.67 2.34
C PHE A 544 2.84 14.37 1.61
N LEU A 545 1.64 13.83 1.86
CA LEU A 545 1.08 12.68 1.14
C LEU A 545 0.50 13.02 -0.24
N SER A 546 0.31 14.31 -0.56
CA SER A 546 -0.22 14.77 -1.86
C SER A 546 0.86 15.12 -2.88
N HIS A 547 2.12 15.11 -2.45
CA HIS A 547 3.33 15.23 -3.27
C HIS A 547 4.03 13.87 -3.30
#